data_AF-A0A1F9F528-F1
#
_entry.id   AF-A0A1F9F528-F1
#
_cell.length_a   1.000
_cell.length_b   1.000
_cell.length_c   1.000
_cell.angle_alpha   90.00
_cell.angle_beta   90.00
_cell.angle_gamma   90.00
#
_symmetry.space_group_name_H-M   'P 1'
#
loop_
_entity.id
_entity.type
_entity.pdbx_description
1 polymer ?
#
loop_
_entity_poly.entity_id
_entity_poly.type
_entity_poly.pdbx_seq_one_letter_code
_entity_poly.pdbx_strand_id
1 'polypeptide(L)'
;MLRKQKHMSEAQMAKQAHVSRITLRHVEAAHPNLELQSIASVAHTLNLELNVMACPDTCTPELSTLGIGYQVIKDGFSSWKIHFFNFVDHFRKTLDPRLILLPPPHILDPKLKALLASMVQTLCQEVQMNAPTWAKKRFMLKTPWFVSESEALKASAILESPIYFRKNNIFVLKNFLERA
;
A
#
# COMPACT_ATOMS: atom_id res chain seq x y z
N MET A 1 6.56 -15.65 18.85
CA MET A 1 6.90 -16.41 17.62
C MET A 1 5.65 -17.15 17.14
N LEU A 2 5.23 -16.93 15.89
CA LEU A 2 3.98 -17.41 15.29
C LEU A 2 3.79 -18.94 15.39
N ARG A 3 4.86 -19.72 15.27
CA ARG A 3 4.85 -21.18 15.48
C ARG A 3 4.36 -21.58 16.88
N LYS A 4 4.83 -20.90 17.92
CA LYS A 4 4.43 -21.16 19.32
C LYS A 4 2.96 -20.81 19.56
N GLN A 5 2.46 -19.77 18.90
CA GLN A 5 1.04 -19.38 18.95
C GLN A 5 0.12 -20.41 18.28
N LYS A 6 0.62 -21.15 17.28
CA LYS A 6 -0.08 -22.28 16.65
C LYS A 6 0.15 -23.63 17.34
N HIS A 7 0.76 -23.65 18.53
CA HIS A 7 1.08 -24.87 19.29
C HIS A 7 1.89 -25.93 18.50
N MET A 8 2.70 -25.50 17.54
CA MET A 8 3.52 -26.40 16.72
C MET A 8 4.93 -26.58 17.30
N SER A 9 5.36 -27.84 17.42
CA SER A 9 6.77 -28.15 17.71
C SER A 9 7.67 -27.79 16.54
N GLU A 10 8.96 -27.58 16.81
CA GLU A 10 9.98 -27.33 15.78
C GLU A 10 10.04 -28.48 14.76
N ALA A 11 9.94 -29.72 15.25
CA ALA A 11 9.95 -30.92 14.42
C ALA A 11 8.74 -31.00 13.49
N GLN A 12 7.54 -30.71 13.99
CA GLN A 12 6.31 -30.71 13.20
C GLN A 12 6.36 -29.61 12.14
N MET A 13 6.78 -28.40 12.52
CA MET A 13 6.88 -27.27 11.61
C MET A 13 7.89 -27.53 10.48
N ALA A 14 9.09 -28.01 10.81
CA ALA A 14 10.12 -28.33 9.82
C ALA A 14 9.63 -29.40 8.82
N LYS A 15 8.97 -30.46 9.33
CA LYS A 15 8.39 -31.51 8.49
C LYS A 15 7.30 -30.97 7.57
N GLN A 16 6.41 -30.12 8.07
CA GLN A 16 5.28 -29.59 7.30
C GLN A 16 5.70 -28.53 6.28
N ALA A 17 6.76 -27.77 6.56
CA ALA A 17 7.35 -26.80 5.65
C ALA A 17 8.39 -27.42 4.69
N HIS A 18 8.62 -28.73 4.76
CA HIS A 18 9.65 -29.42 3.96
C HIS A 18 11.04 -28.78 4.06
N VAL A 19 11.41 -28.27 5.24
CA VAL A 19 12.72 -27.67 5.52
C VAL A 19 13.42 -28.40 6.67
N SER A 20 14.75 -28.28 6.75
CA SER A 20 15.49 -28.84 7.88
C SER A 20 15.18 -28.06 9.18
N ARG A 21 15.34 -28.71 10.34
CA ARG A 21 15.21 -28.03 11.65
C ARG A 21 16.22 -26.90 11.80
N ILE A 22 17.42 -27.05 11.24
CA ILE A 22 18.47 -26.04 11.24
C ILE A 22 18.02 -24.82 10.42
N THR A 23 17.47 -25.05 9.23
CA THR A 23 16.90 -24.00 8.37
C THR A 23 15.78 -23.25 9.09
N LEU A 24 14.89 -23.97 9.77
CA LEU A 24 13.83 -23.33 10.56
C LEU A 24 14.39 -22.46 11.68
N ARG A 25 15.46 -22.89 12.38
CA ARG A 25 16.16 -22.07 13.37
C ARG A 25 16.82 -20.84 12.76
N HIS A 26 17.42 -20.97 11.57
CA HIS A 26 18.00 -19.85 10.85
C HIS A 26 16.94 -18.82 10.47
N VAL A 27 15.74 -19.26 10.05
CA VAL A 27 14.59 -18.38 9.79
C VAL A 27 14.15 -17.68 11.07
N GLU A 28 14.03 -18.41 12.18
CA GLU A 28 13.67 -17.87 13.49
C GLU A 28 14.71 -16.86 14.03
N ALA A 29 15.99 -17.05 13.70
CA ALA A 29 17.10 -16.20 14.10
C ALA A 29 17.46 -15.09 13.08
N ALA A 30 16.72 -14.97 11.97
CA ALA A 30 17.00 -14.03 10.88
C ALA A 30 18.45 -14.12 10.34
N HIS A 31 18.96 -15.34 10.14
CA HIS A 31 20.31 -15.57 9.64
C HIS A 31 20.49 -15.00 8.20
N PRO A 32 21.64 -14.39 7.86
CA PRO A 32 21.83 -13.70 6.57
C PRO A 32 21.77 -14.62 5.34
N ASN A 33 22.19 -15.89 5.47
CA ASN A 33 22.25 -16.84 4.35
C ASN A 33 20.97 -17.67 4.17
N LEU A 34 19.81 -17.04 4.31
CA LEU A 34 18.52 -17.71 4.10
C LEU A 34 18.10 -17.69 2.64
N GLU A 35 17.79 -18.86 2.11
CA GLU A 35 17.19 -18.97 0.79
C GLU A 35 15.74 -18.48 0.79
N LEU A 36 15.36 -17.71 -0.23
CA LEU A 36 13.99 -17.23 -0.41
C LEU A 36 12.98 -18.38 -0.46
N GLN A 37 13.35 -19.52 -1.04
CA GLN A 37 12.51 -20.72 -1.07
C GLN A 37 12.22 -21.25 0.34
N SER A 38 13.22 -21.26 1.23
CA SER A 38 13.05 -21.68 2.62
C SER A 38 12.10 -20.74 3.38
N ILE A 39 12.22 -19.43 3.16
CA ILE A 39 11.33 -18.43 3.75
C ILE A 39 9.89 -18.60 3.21
N ALA A 40 9.75 -18.80 1.90
CA ALA A 40 8.46 -19.01 1.24
C ALA A 40 7.74 -20.26 1.75
N SER A 41 8.45 -21.39 1.89
CA SER A 41 7.89 -22.63 2.41
C SER A 41 7.38 -22.48 3.85
N VAL A 42 8.17 -21.82 4.71
CA VAL A 42 7.77 -21.54 6.10
C VAL A 42 6.55 -20.62 6.16
N ALA A 43 6.53 -19.56 5.34
CA ALA A 43 5.39 -18.65 5.25
C ALA A 43 4.12 -19.37 4.79
N HIS A 44 4.23 -20.21 3.75
CA HIS A 44 3.13 -21.01 3.22
C HIS A 44 2.54 -21.94 4.29
N THR A 45 3.38 -22.68 5.04
CA THR A 45 2.91 -23.54 6.14
C THR A 45 2.21 -22.76 7.26
N LEU A 46 2.62 -21.51 7.50
CA LEU A 46 1.96 -20.63 8.46
C LEU A 46 0.69 -19.97 7.90
N ASN A 47 0.30 -20.24 6.65
CA ASN A 47 -0.75 -19.52 5.92
C ASN A 47 -0.50 -18.01 5.93
N LEU A 48 0.74 -17.60 5.71
CA LEU A 48 1.15 -16.20 5.57
C LEU A 48 1.36 -15.89 4.09
N GLU A 49 0.91 -14.71 3.66
CA GLU A 49 1.26 -14.16 2.36
C GLU A 49 2.68 -13.57 2.43
N LEU A 50 3.62 -14.17 1.70
CA LEU A 50 4.97 -13.62 1.53
C LEU A 50 4.99 -12.73 0.29
N ASN A 51 5.35 -11.46 0.48
CA ASN A 51 5.64 -10.54 -0.61
C ASN A 51 7.13 -10.18 -0.52
N VAL A 52 7.91 -10.56 -1.54
CA VAL A 52 9.33 -10.20 -1.66
C VAL A 52 9.43 -9.00 -2.57
N MET A 53 10.07 -7.94 -2.09
CA MET A 53 10.22 -6.70 -2.86
C MET A 53 11.67 -6.24 -2.76
N ALA A 54 12.28 -5.96 -3.91
CA ALA A 54 13.54 -5.26 -3.98
C ALA A 54 13.24 -3.76 -3.98
N CYS A 55 13.95 -3.00 -3.16
CA CYS A 55 13.80 -1.54 -3.07
C CYS A 55 15.19 -0.88 -3.05
N PRO A 56 15.29 0.41 -3.38
CA PRO A 56 16.54 1.15 -3.24
C PRO A 56 17.03 1.17 -1.79
N ASP A 57 18.35 1.23 -1.58
CA ASP A 57 18.94 1.31 -0.23
C ASP A 57 18.45 2.53 0.56
N THR A 58 18.12 3.62 -0.14
CA THR A 58 17.58 4.85 0.44
C THR A 58 16.06 4.89 0.35
N CYS A 59 15.41 5.31 1.42
CA CYS A 59 13.98 5.63 1.47
C CYS A 59 13.80 7.12 1.75
N THR A 60 12.83 7.78 1.10
CA THR A 60 12.41 9.15 1.44
C THR A 60 11.09 9.08 2.22
N PRO A 61 11.12 8.90 3.55
CA PRO A 61 9.92 8.69 4.36
C PRO A 61 8.95 9.88 4.32
N GLU A 62 9.43 11.07 3.97
CA GLU A 62 8.62 12.28 3.81
C GLU A 62 7.59 12.14 2.69
N LEU A 63 7.92 11.34 1.66
CA LEU A 63 7.04 11.04 0.53
C LEU A 63 6.20 9.78 0.77
N SER A 64 6.25 9.17 1.95
CA SER A 64 5.31 8.11 2.30
C SER A 64 3.90 8.65 2.49
N THR A 65 2.90 7.78 2.38
CA THR A 65 1.48 8.06 2.69
C THR A 65 1.29 8.70 4.08
N LEU A 66 2.12 8.31 5.05
CA LEU A 66 2.15 8.92 6.38
C LEU A 66 2.77 10.32 6.34
N GLY A 67 3.93 10.45 5.68
CA GLY A 67 4.69 11.70 5.54
C GLY A 67 3.90 12.80 4.83
N ILE A 68 3.38 12.51 3.63
CA ILE A 68 2.57 13.46 2.86
C ILE A 68 1.28 13.83 3.61
N GLY A 69 0.72 12.90 4.40
CA GLY A 69 -0.44 13.18 5.22
C GLY A 69 -0.14 14.25 6.28
N TYR A 70 0.99 14.14 6.97
CA TYR A 70 1.43 15.16 7.93
C TYR A 70 1.78 16.49 7.28
N GLN A 71 2.37 16.48 6.08
CA GLN A 71 2.62 17.69 5.31
C GLN A 71 1.32 18.43 4.97
N VAL A 72 0.28 17.71 4.52
CA VAL A 72 -1.03 18.32 4.25
C VAL A 72 -1.70 18.86 5.50
N ILE A 73 -1.56 18.17 6.64
CA ILE A 73 -2.10 18.65 7.92
C ILE A 73 -1.42 19.96 8.33
N LYS A 74 -0.10 20.05 8.13
CA LYS A 74 0.69 21.24 8.45
C LYS A 74 0.39 22.41 7.51
N ASP A 75 0.31 22.15 6.20
CA ASP A 75 0.21 23.17 5.17
C ASP A 75 -1.25 23.52 4.81
N GLY A 76 -2.20 22.76 5.32
CA GLY A 76 -3.64 22.95 5.12
C GLY A 76 -4.19 22.17 3.92
N PHE A 77 -5.53 22.03 3.88
CA PHE A 77 -6.23 21.17 2.91
C PHE A 77 -5.85 21.46 1.46
N SER A 78 -5.74 22.73 1.05
CA SER A 78 -5.44 23.12 -0.34
C SER A 78 -4.08 22.63 -0.86
N SER A 79 -3.15 22.29 0.03
CA SER A 79 -1.81 21.79 -0.32
C SER A 79 -1.81 20.34 -0.84
N TRP A 80 -2.92 19.60 -0.68
CA TRP A 80 -2.97 18.16 -0.94
C TRP A 80 -2.47 17.76 -2.32
N LYS A 81 -2.77 18.56 -3.36
CA LYS A 81 -2.40 18.27 -4.75
C LYS A 81 -0.90 18.08 -4.88
N ILE A 82 -0.13 19.03 -4.34
CA ILE A 82 1.33 19.04 -4.45
C ILE A 82 1.90 17.79 -3.78
N HIS A 83 1.50 17.55 -2.54
CA HIS A 83 2.04 16.45 -1.73
C HIS A 83 1.65 15.07 -2.29
N PHE A 84 0.40 14.91 -2.73
CA PHE A 84 -0.07 13.63 -3.28
C PHE A 84 0.55 13.33 -4.64
N PHE A 85 0.69 14.32 -5.52
CA PHE A 85 1.34 14.11 -6.82
C PHE A 85 2.84 13.88 -6.70
N ASN A 86 3.54 14.56 -5.77
CA ASN A 86 4.94 14.25 -5.47
C ASN A 86 5.11 12.80 -4.99
N PHE A 87 4.20 12.30 -4.16
CA PHE A 87 4.18 10.90 -3.77
C PHE A 87 3.96 9.96 -4.97
N VAL A 88 3.00 10.24 -5.85
CA VAL A 88 2.76 9.43 -7.06
C VAL A 88 4.01 9.34 -7.93
N ASP A 89 4.62 10.49 -8.22
CA ASP A 89 5.79 10.59 -9.07
C ASP A 89 6.96 9.81 -8.46
N HIS A 90 7.17 9.98 -7.15
CA HIS A 90 8.24 9.29 -6.45
C HIS A 90 8.00 7.78 -6.33
N PHE A 91 6.78 7.34 -6.03
CA PHE A 91 6.41 5.93 -6.00
C PHE A 91 6.62 5.25 -7.35
N ARG A 92 6.19 5.88 -8.45
CA ARG A 92 6.40 5.34 -9.81
C ARG A 92 7.89 5.25 -10.17
N LYS A 93 8.70 6.21 -9.70
CA LYS A 93 10.15 6.23 -9.94
C LYS A 93 10.89 5.14 -9.19
N THR A 94 10.56 4.91 -7.92
CA THR A 94 11.33 4.02 -7.04
C THR A 94 10.71 2.64 -6.88
N LEU A 95 9.41 2.51 -7.13
CA LEU A 95 8.58 1.34 -6.84
C LEU A 95 8.71 0.88 -5.38
N ASP A 96 9.06 1.80 -4.48
CA ASP A 96 9.37 1.47 -3.09
C ASP A 96 8.08 1.23 -2.29
N PRO A 97 7.79 -0.02 -1.87
CA PRO A 97 6.59 -0.35 -1.12
C PRO A 97 6.55 0.27 0.28
N ARG A 98 7.70 0.67 0.83
CA ARG A 98 7.78 1.31 2.15
C ARG A 98 6.99 2.62 2.17
N LEU A 99 6.83 3.28 1.02
CA LEU A 99 6.07 4.51 0.87
C LEU A 99 4.57 4.34 1.13
N ILE A 100 4.02 3.13 0.96
CA ILE A 100 2.60 2.84 1.13
C ILE A 100 2.32 1.90 2.31
N LEU A 101 3.35 1.47 3.04
CA LEU A 101 3.24 0.46 4.08
C LEU A 101 2.28 0.87 5.20
N LEU A 102 2.37 2.13 5.63
CA LEU A 102 1.55 2.68 6.71
C LEU A 102 0.37 3.48 6.15
N PRO A 103 -0.79 3.49 6.83
CA PRO A 103 -1.89 4.38 6.45
C PRO A 103 -1.51 5.86 6.69
N PRO A 104 -2.19 6.81 6.01
CA PRO A 104 -2.07 8.22 6.36
C PRO A 104 -2.50 8.49 7.82
N PRO A 105 -2.10 9.64 8.40
CA PRO A 105 -2.43 9.98 9.78
C PRO A 105 -3.94 9.96 10.03
N HIS A 106 -4.33 9.47 11.22
CA HIS A 106 -5.74 9.35 11.61
C HIS A 106 -6.48 10.69 11.70
N ILE A 107 -5.76 11.81 11.82
CA ILE A 107 -6.34 13.16 11.83
C ILE A 107 -6.52 13.77 10.42
N LEU A 108 -5.99 13.14 9.37
CA LEU A 108 -6.14 13.64 8.00
C LEU A 108 -7.62 13.67 7.58
N ASP A 109 -8.00 14.68 6.78
CA ASP A 109 -9.38 14.82 6.29
C ASP A 109 -9.90 13.51 5.64
N PRO A 110 -11.15 13.09 5.95
CA PRO A 110 -11.71 11.85 5.41
C PRO A 110 -11.74 11.77 3.88
N LYS A 111 -11.97 12.89 3.18
CA LYS A 111 -11.94 12.93 1.71
C LYS A 111 -10.55 12.63 1.20
N LEU A 112 -9.52 13.21 1.82
CA LEU A 112 -8.13 12.98 1.44
C LEU A 112 -7.65 11.57 1.76
N LYS A 113 -8.09 10.97 2.88
CA LYS A 113 -7.84 9.55 3.14
C LYS A 113 -8.45 8.64 2.08
N ALA A 114 -9.70 8.90 1.72
CA ALA A 114 -10.41 8.13 0.68
C ALA A 114 -9.73 8.26 -0.69
N LEU A 115 -9.29 9.47 -1.03
CA LEU A 115 -8.53 9.74 -2.25
C LEU A 115 -7.20 9.00 -2.23
N LEU A 116 -6.41 9.14 -1.17
CA LEU A 116 -5.11 8.49 -1.08
C LEU A 116 -5.22 6.96 -1.11
N ALA A 117 -6.23 6.37 -0.47
CA ALA A 117 -6.49 4.93 -0.56
C ALA A 117 -6.84 4.50 -1.99
N SER A 118 -7.58 5.32 -2.74
CA SER A 118 -7.92 5.07 -4.14
C SER A 118 -6.68 5.18 -5.05
N MET A 119 -5.83 6.19 -4.80
CA MET A 119 -4.57 6.38 -5.50
C MET A 119 -3.62 5.21 -5.25
N VAL A 120 -3.40 4.82 -3.99
CA VAL A 120 -2.53 3.68 -3.64
C VAL A 120 -3.01 2.39 -4.31
N GLN A 121 -4.31 2.09 -4.29
CA GLN A 121 -4.83 0.90 -4.99
C GLN A 121 -4.60 0.97 -6.51
N THR A 122 -4.78 2.16 -7.11
CA THR A 122 -4.55 2.36 -8.54
C THR A 122 -3.07 2.17 -8.89
N LEU A 123 -2.15 2.80 -8.13
CA LEU A 123 -0.71 2.64 -8.32
C LEU A 123 -0.25 1.20 -8.13
N CYS A 124 -0.78 0.50 -7.13
CA CYS A 124 -0.49 -0.91 -6.91
C CYS A 124 -0.97 -1.77 -8.08
N GLN A 125 -2.16 -1.49 -8.63
CA GLN A 125 -2.65 -2.17 -9.82
C GLN A 125 -1.78 -1.89 -11.04
N GLU A 126 -1.34 -0.64 -11.24
CA GLU A 126 -0.44 -0.24 -12.35
C GLU A 126 0.86 -1.07 -12.36
N VAL A 127 1.45 -1.30 -11.19
CA VAL A 127 2.75 -1.98 -11.06
C VAL A 127 2.65 -3.46 -10.64
N GLN A 128 1.44 -4.03 -10.69
CA GLN A 128 1.15 -5.41 -10.29
C GLN A 128 1.59 -5.76 -8.85
N MET A 129 1.53 -4.78 -7.96
CA MET A 129 1.82 -4.94 -6.53
C MET A 129 0.54 -5.18 -5.73
N ASN A 130 0.64 -5.98 -4.67
CA ASN A 130 -0.45 -6.14 -3.71
C ASN A 130 -0.65 -4.86 -2.91
N ALA A 131 -1.83 -4.23 -3.05
CA ALA A 131 -2.17 -3.07 -2.24
C ALA A 131 -2.22 -3.41 -0.74
N PRO A 132 -1.77 -2.51 0.15
CA PRO A 132 -1.76 -2.73 1.59
C PRO A 132 -3.20 -2.85 2.13
N THR A 133 -3.36 -3.62 3.20
CA THR A 133 -4.68 -3.91 3.78
C THR A 133 -5.44 -2.66 4.19
N TRP A 134 -4.74 -1.61 4.65
CA TRP A 134 -5.37 -0.35 5.00
C TRP A 134 -6.00 0.34 3.79
N ALA A 135 -5.38 0.28 2.60
CA ALA A 135 -5.89 0.93 1.39
C ALA A 135 -7.08 0.16 0.79
N LYS A 136 -7.12 -1.17 0.99
CA LYS A 136 -8.23 -2.05 0.59
C LYS A 136 -9.51 -1.85 1.43
N LYS A 137 -9.44 -1.12 2.56
CA LYS A 137 -10.62 -0.83 3.39
C LYS A 137 -11.60 0.08 2.63
N ARG A 138 -12.88 0.05 3.05
CA ARG A 138 -13.93 0.89 2.45
C ARG A 138 -13.84 2.32 2.99
N PHE A 139 -13.52 3.28 2.12
CA PHE A 139 -13.50 4.72 2.42
C PHE A 139 -14.61 5.48 1.69
N MET A 140 -15.75 4.83 1.45
CA MET A 140 -16.84 5.41 0.68
C MET A 140 -17.37 6.70 1.33
N LEU A 141 -17.31 7.80 0.58
CA LEU A 141 -17.83 9.08 1.01
C LEU A 141 -19.36 9.10 0.93
N LYS A 142 -19.99 9.76 1.90
CA LYS A 142 -21.46 9.91 1.96
C LYS A 142 -22.00 10.67 0.75
N THR A 143 -21.27 11.66 0.29
CA THR A 143 -21.62 12.48 -0.87
C THR A 143 -20.56 12.31 -1.97
N PRO A 144 -20.97 12.30 -3.26
CA PRO A 144 -20.05 12.32 -4.39
C PRO A 144 -19.06 13.47 -4.27
N TRP A 145 -17.78 13.17 -4.44
CA TRP A 145 -16.74 14.19 -4.48
C TRP A 145 -16.09 14.28 -5.87
N PHE A 146 -16.29 15.42 -6.53
CA PHE A 146 -15.67 15.74 -7.82
C PHE A 146 -14.41 16.55 -7.60
N VAL A 147 -13.26 15.96 -7.89
CA VAL A 147 -11.95 16.55 -7.53
C VAL A 147 -11.58 17.75 -8.40
N SER A 148 -12.09 17.81 -9.65
CA SER A 148 -11.78 18.91 -10.57
C SER A 148 -12.54 20.21 -10.28
N GLU A 149 -13.49 20.22 -9.35
CA GLU A 149 -14.37 21.35 -8.97
C GLU A 149 -15.11 22.04 -10.14
N SER A 150 -14.97 21.54 -11.37
CA SER A 150 -15.61 22.06 -12.57
C SER A 150 -16.92 21.34 -12.83
N GLU A 151 -18.03 22.08 -12.83
CA GLU A 151 -19.37 21.56 -13.14
C GLU A 151 -19.44 20.92 -14.52
N ALA A 152 -18.80 21.53 -15.52
CA ALA A 152 -18.78 21.05 -16.89
C ALA A 152 -18.13 19.66 -17.03
N LEU A 153 -17.24 19.30 -16.10
CA LEU A 153 -16.46 18.05 -16.16
C LEU A 153 -17.08 16.92 -15.34
N LYS A 154 -18.21 17.15 -14.63
CA LYS A 154 -18.83 16.12 -13.77
C LYS A 154 -19.29 14.90 -14.57
N ALA A 155 -19.94 15.11 -15.71
CA ALA A 155 -20.43 14.02 -16.55
C ALA A 155 -19.28 13.13 -17.03
N SER A 156 -18.20 13.74 -17.54
CA SER A 156 -16.98 13.02 -17.94
C SER A 156 -16.34 12.30 -16.75
N ALA A 157 -16.22 12.95 -15.60
CA ALA A 157 -15.64 12.33 -14.41
C ALA A 157 -16.43 11.08 -13.95
N ILE A 158 -17.76 11.07 -14.05
CA ILE A 158 -18.58 9.89 -13.73
C ILE A 158 -18.26 8.72 -14.66
N LEU A 159 -18.14 8.99 -15.96
CA LEU A 159 -17.88 7.98 -16.98
C LEU A 159 -16.45 7.41 -16.89
N GLU A 160 -15.48 8.30 -16.68
CA GLU A 160 -14.05 8.00 -16.84
C GLU A 160 -13.36 7.52 -15.56
N SER A 161 -13.93 7.80 -14.38
CA SER A 161 -13.24 7.55 -13.11
C SER A 161 -12.78 6.10 -12.96
N PRO A 162 -11.50 5.86 -12.58
CA PRO A 162 -11.03 4.51 -12.34
C PRO A 162 -11.79 3.83 -11.19
N ILE A 163 -11.83 2.50 -11.22
CA ILE A 163 -12.72 1.70 -10.38
C ILE A 163 -12.52 1.94 -8.86
N TYR A 164 -11.27 2.15 -8.42
CA TYR A 164 -10.98 2.38 -7.00
C TYR A 164 -11.48 3.74 -6.50
N PHE A 165 -11.50 4.76 -7.36
CA PHE A 165 -12.07 6.07 -7.04
C PHE A 165 -13.60 5.97 -6.96
N ARG A 166 -14.24 5.34 -7.95
CA ARG A 166 -15.70 5.13 -7.97
C ARG A 166 -16.20 4.36 -6.75
N LYS A 167 -15.47 3.31 -6.32
CA LYS A 167 -15.78 2.55 -5.10
C LYS A 167 -15.85 3.41 -3.84
N ASN A 168 -15.10 4.52 -3.82
CA ASN A 168 -15.07 5.46 -2.69
C ASN A 168 -15.95 6.70 -2.91
N ASN A 169 -16.80 6.74 -3.95
CA ASN A 169 -17.63 7.88 -4.32
C ASN A 169 -16.82 9.15 -4.69
N ILE A 170 -15.64 8.92 -5.29
CA ILE A 170 -14.73 9.95 -5.76
C ILE A 170 -14.72 9.92 -7.28
N PHE A 171 -14.87 11.10 -7.89
CA PHE A 171 -14.93 11.27 -9.32
C PHE A 171 -13.80 12.17 -9.82
N VAL A 172 -12.99 11.60 -10.70
CA VAL A 172 -11.81 12.19 -11.33
C VAL A 172 -11.85 11.93 -12.84
N LEU A 173 -11.12 12.73 -13.61
CA LEU A 173 -10.93 12.47 -15.04
C LEU A 173 -9.95 11.32 -15.26
N LYS A 174 -9.96 10.71 -16.45
CA LYS A 174 -9.09 9.59 -16.80
C LYS A 174 -7.60 9.90 -16.57
N ASN A 175 -7.18 11.11 -16.93
CA ASN A 175 -5.79 11.57 -16.83
C ASN A 175 -5.44 12.12 -15.43
N PHE A 176 -6.25 11.91 -14.40
CA PHE A 176 -6.01 12.52 -13.09
C PHE A 176 -4.65 12.20 -12.48
N LEU A 177 -4.17 10.97 -12.66
CA LEU A 177 -2.83 10.55 -12.23
C LEU A 177 -1.77 10.71 -13.32
N GLU A 178 -2.17 11.06 -14.54
CA GLU A 178 -1.26 11.29 -15.67
C GLU A 178 -0.87 12.76 -15.64
N ARG A 179 0.36 13.07 -15.23
CA ARG A 179 0.89 14.43 -15.38
C ARG A 179 1.31 14.63 -16.83
N ALA A 180 0.97 15.80 -17.38
CA ALA A 180 1.48 16.29 -18.66
C ALA A 180 2.93 16.76 -18.52
#